data_AF-A0A5E5AEK8-F1
#
_entry.id   AF-A0A5E5AEK8-F1
#
_cell.length_a   1.000
_cell.length_b   1.000
_cell.length_c   1.000
_cell.angle_alpha   90.00
_cell.angle_beta   90.00
_cell.angle_gamma   90.00
#
_symmetry.space_group_name_H-M   'P 1'
#
loop_
_entity.id
_entity.type
_entity.pdbx_description
1 polymer ?
#
loop_
_entity_poly.entity_id
_entity_poly.type
_entity_poly.pdbx_seq_one_letter_code
_entity_poly.pdbx_strand_id
1 'polypeptide(L)'
;MAVWTECEMATLFYSGEEASEHYRCTVKIDDERIIVEYEDGYGGTIQYLGENQRNGHFLLTSAQVKGRASLHRFPDSSILEGSWIEEGERGMWRIELAGEISCV
;
A
#
# COMPACT_ATOMS: atom_id res chain seq x y z
N MET A 1 -29.29 -0.58 6.18
CA MET A 1 -28.11 -0.83 7.03
C MET A 1 -28.01 -2.33 7.19
N ALA A 2 -26.92 -2.93 6.74
CA ALA A 2 -26.65 -4.33 7.03
C ALA A 2 -25.98 -4.43 8.41
N VAL A 3 -26.26 -5.50 9.14
CA VAL A 3 -25.65 -5.79 10.45
C VAL A 3 -24.95 -7.14 10.34
N TRP A 4 -23.69 -7.18 10.77
CA TRP A 4 -22.85 -8.37 10.79
C TRP A 4 -22.43 -8.62 12.24
N THR A 5 -22.59 -9.85 12.75
CA THR A 5 -22.41 -10.18 14.17
C THR A 5 -21.21 -11.07 14.47
N GLU A 6 -20.66 -11.75 13.45
CA GLU A 6 -19.52 -12.67 13.57
C GLU A 6 -18.26 -12.07 12.91
N CYS A 7 -17.92 -10.84 13.27
CA CYS A 7 -16.79 -10.11 12.70
C CYS A 7 -15.50 -10.39 13.49
N GLU A 8 -14.39 -10.60 12.78
CA GLU A 8 -13.05 -10.70 13.38
C GLU A 8 -12.22 -9.44 13.08
N MET A 9 -11.41 -9.01 14.06
CA MET A 9 -10.49 -7.88 13.92
C MET A 9 -9.06 -8.35 14.15
N ALA A 10 -8.18 -8.11 13.19
CA ALA A 10 -6.74 -8.24 13.38
C ALA A 10 -6.17 -6.89 13.84
N THR A 11 -5.48 -6.87 14.97
CA THR A 11 -4.69 -5.72 15.44
C THR A 11 -3.22 -6.02 15.23
N LEU A 12 -2.57 -5.28 14.34
CA LEU A 12 -1.12 -5.35 14.15
C LEU A 12 -0.49 -4.28 15.05
N PHE A 13 0.29 -4.71 16.04
CA PHE A 13 1.01 -3.83 16.96
C PHE A 13 2.44 -4.33 17.14
N TYR A 14 3.41 -3.43 17.17
CA TYR A 14 4.82 -3.76 17.30
C TYR A 14 5.18 -3.89 18.78
N SER A 15 5.29 -5.11 19.31
CA SER A 15 5.65 -5.34 20.72
C SER A 15 6.91 -6.16 20.95
N GLY A 16 7.64 -6.53 19.89
CA GLY A 16 8.84 -7.37 20.00
C GLY A 16 9.89 -7.17 18.90
N GLU A 17 9.50 -6.63 17.74
CA GLU A 17 10.39 -6.29 16.62
C GLU A 17 10.08 -4.87 16.17
N GLU A 18 11.11 -4.09 15.81
CA GLU A 18 10.93 -2.76 15.26
C GLU A 18 10.17 -2.84 13.94
N ALA A 19 9.23 -1.91 13.74
CA ALA A 19 8.58 -1.77 12.45
C ALA A 19 9.64 -1.44 11.38
N SER A 20 9.47 -1.97 10.17
CA SER A 20 10.22 -1.47 9.02
C SER A 20 9.73 -0.05 8.69
N GLU A 21 10.31 0.93 9.34
CA GLU A 21 9.99 2.35 9.15
C GLU A 21 10.90 2.98 8.10
N HIS A 22 10.41 4.04 7.46
CA HIS A 22 11.17 4.84 6.50
C HIS A 22 11.74 4.06 5.31
N TYR A 23 11.13 2.90 4.97
CA TYR A 23 11.49 2.14 3.80
C TYR A 23 11.23 2.97 2.54
N ARG A 24 12.27 3.15 1.71
CA ARG A 24 12.14 3.98 0.51
C ARG A 24 11.27 3.26 -0.51
N CYS A 25 10.25 3.95 -0.99
CA CYS A 25 9.46 3.54 -2.13
C CYS A 25 9.24 4.73 -3.08
N THR A 26 8.88 4.42 -4.31
CA THR A 26 8.43 5.39 -5.31
C THR A 26 6.95 5.16 -5.58
N VAL A 27 6.16 6.23 -5.53
CA VAL A 27 4.74 6.19 -5.88
C VAL A 27 4.51 7.01 -7.14
N LYS A 28 3.92 6.39 -8.17
CA LYS A 28 3.40 7.06 -9.36
C LYS A 28 1.89 6.94 -9.32
N ILE A 29 1.18 8.05 -9.18
CA ILE A 29 -0.25 8.05 -8.93
C ILE A 29 -0.94 9.11 -9.79
N ASP A 30 -2.05 8.73 -10.39
CA ASP A 30 -2.98 9.62 -11.08
C ASP A 30 -4.42 9.30 -10.66
N ASP A 31 -5.41 9.90 -11.32
CA ASP A 31 -6.82 9.69 -10.99
C ASP A 31 -7.33 8.27 -11.31
N GLU A 32 -6.64 7.52 -12.17
CA GLU A 32 -7.08 6.20 -12.65
C GLU A 32 -6.29 5.06 -12.01
N ARG A 33 -5.02 5.27 -11.68
CA ARG A 33 -4.10 4.21 -11.29
C ARG A 33 -3.02 4.65 -10.31
N ILE A 34 -2.42 3.64 -9.69
CA ILE A 34 -1.27 3.77 -8.81
C ILE A 34 -0.22 2.72 -9.16
N ILE A 35 1.04 3.10 -9.07
CA ILE A 35 2.20 2.22 -9.09
C ILE A 35 2.99 2.48 -7.82
N VAL A 36 3.31 1.42 -7.07
CA VAL A 36 4.19 1.47 -5.90
C VAL A 36 5.39 0.60 -6.19
N GLU A 37 6.60 1.17 -6.10
CA GLU A 37 7.86 0.49 -6.35
C GLU A 37 8.75 0.55 -5.10
N TYR A 38 9.31 -0.58 -4.68
CA TYR A 38 10.31 -0.64 -3.61
C TYR A 38 11.41 -1.64 -3.97
N GLU A 39 12.59 -1.47 -3.39
CA GLU A 39 13.69 -2.43 -3.55
C GLU A 39 13.51 -3.58 -2.55
N ASP A 40 13.75 -4.82 -2.92
CA ASP A 40 13.80 -5.95 -1.99
C ASP A 40 15.16 -5.99 -1.26
N GLY A 41 15.30 -6.88 -0.28
CA GLY A 41 16.56 -7.04 0.48
C GLY A 41 17.75 -7.55 -0.35
N TYR A 42 17.56 -7.87 -1.63
CA TYR A 42 18.55 -8.40 -2.56
C TYR A 42 18.87 -7.43 -3.71
N GLY A 43 18.29 -6.23 -3.71
CA GLY A 43 18.50 -5.22 -4.75
C GLY A 43 17.56 -5.32 -5.96
N GLY A 44 16.55 -6.20 -5.91
CA GLY A 44 15.51 -6.32 -6.92
C GLY A 44 14.41 -5.27 -6.72
N THR A 45 13.87 -4.69 -7.79
CA THR A 45 12.71 -3.79 -7.67
C THR A 45 11.41 -4.58 -7.71
N ILE A 46 10.61 -4.49 -6.66
CA ILE A 46 9.23 -4.99 -6.63
C ILE A 46 8.28 -3.87 -7.04
N GLN A 47 7.36 -4.19 -7.94
CA GLN A 47 6.33 -3.28 -8.42
C GLN A 47 4.93 -3.82 -8.12
N TYR A 48 4.12 -2.96 -7.55
CA TYR A 48 2.68 -3.12 -7.40
C TYR A 48 1.96 -2.18 -8.36
N LEU A 49 0.97 -2.72 -9.08
CA LEU A 49 0.11 -1.98 -10.00
C LEU A 49 -1.32 -2.04 -9.48
N GLY A 50 -1.99 -0.91 -9.39
CA GLY A 50 -3.39 -0.87 -8.99
C GLY A 50 -4.24 0.15 -9.72
N GLU A 51 -5.53 -0.14 -9.72
CA GLU A 51 -6.58 0.70 -10.32
C GLU A 51 -7.38 1.40 -9.23
N ASN A 52 -7.78 2.64 -9.48
CA ASN A 52 -8.66 3.41 -8.62
C ASN A 52 -10.09 2.87 -8.76
N GLN A 53 -10.55 2.15 -7.74
CA GLN A 53 -11.91 1.60 -7.68
C GLN A 53 -12.96 2.68 -7.45
N ARG A 54 -12.55 3.85 -6.91
CA ARG A 54 -13.28 5.12 -6.77
C ARG A 54 -12.70 5.95 -5.61
N ASN A 55 -12.68 7.27 -5.76
CA ASN A 55 -12.36 8.23 -4.69
C ASN A 55 -11.05 7.90 -3.93
N GLY A 56 -10.01 7.51 -4.67
CA GLY A 56 -8.69 7.26 -4.10
C GLY A 56 -8.57 5.92 -3.36
N HIS A 57 -9.45 4.95 -3.64
CA HIS A 57 -9.33 3.57 -3.17
C HIS A 57 -8.72 2.72 -4.27
N PHE A 58 -7.54 2.17 -4.01
CA PHE A 58 -6.77 1.40 -4.98
C PHE A 58 -6.68 -0.06 -4.55
N LEU A 59 -6.86 -0.96 -5.51
CA LEU A 59 -6.54 -2.38 -5.37
C LEU A 59 -5.31 -2.67 -6.21
N LEU A 60 -4.24 -3.13 -5.56
CA LEU A 60 -2.94 -3.37 -6.18
C LEU A 60 -2.62 -4.86 -6.23
N THR A 61 -1.86 -5.25 -7.26
CA THR A 61 -1.29 -6.58 -7.39
C THR A 61 0.17 -6.49 -7.83
N SER A 62 0.98 -7.47 -7.42
CA SER A 62 2.33 -7.66 -7.93
C SER A 62 2.49 -9.09 -8.42
N ALA A 63 2.89 -9.25 -9.69
CA ALA A 63 3.19 -10.56 -10.25
C ALA A 63 4.48 -11.16 -9.67
N GLN A 64 5.41 -10.31 -9.23
CA GLN A 64 6.76 -10.70 -8.79
C GLN A 64 6.73 -11.46 -7.46
N VAL A 65 5.93 -10.99 -6.51
CA VAL A 65 5.75 -11.60 -5.18
C VAL A 65 4.38 -12.27 -5.02
N LYS A 66 3.63 -12.39 -6.13
CA LYS A 66 2.21 -12.82 -6.15
C LYS A 66 1.37 -12.07 -5.10
N GLY A 67 1.73 -10.81 -4.88
CA GLY A 67 1.22 -10.01 -3.79
C GLY A 67 -0.05 -9.28 -4.14
N ARG A 68 -0.80 -8.91 -3.11
CA ARG A 68 -2.02 -8.12 -3.20
C ARG A 68 -1.99 -7.04 -2.13
N ALA A 69 -2.43 -5.84 -2.48
CA ALA A 69 -2.56 -4.77 -1.52
C ALA A 69 -3.81 -3.92 -1.78
N SER A 70 -4.24 -3.21 -0.74
CA SER A 70 -5.15 -2.08 -0.88
C SER A 70 -4.47 -0.84 -0.35
N LEU A 71 -4.69 0.30 -1.00
CA LEU A 71 -4.29 1.60 -0.49
C LEU A 71 -5.47 2.56 -0.64
N HIS A 72 -5.63 3.45 0.33
CA HIS A 72 -6.58 4.55 0.24
C HIS A 72 -5.86 5.88 0.45
N ARG A 73 -6.29 6.89 -0.27
CA ARG A 73 -5.86 8.28 -0.13
C ARG A 73 -7.09 9.17 0.03
N PHE A 74 -7.18 9.87 1.15
CA PHE A 74 -8.19 10.93 1.29
C PHE A 74 -7.90 12.09 0.33
N PRO A 75 -8.92 12.82 -0.14
CA PRO A 75 -8.71 14.03 -0.94
C PRO A 75 -7.71 14.97 -0.27
N ASP A 76 -6.77 15.51 -1.05
CA ASP A 76 -5.71 16.43 -0.61
C ASP A 76 -4.72 15.89 0.44
N SER A 77 -4.82 14.62 0.83
CA SER A 77 -3.88 13.98 1.74
C SER A 77 -2.55 13.68 1.05
N SER A 78 -1.44 13.83 1.77
CA SER A 78 -0.13 13.27 1.38
C SER A 78 0.07 11.85 1.90
N ILE A 79 -0.90 11.26 2.60
CA ILE A 79 -0.81 9.92 3.17
C ILE A 79 -1.66 8.93 2.38
N LEU A 80 -1.04 7.80 2.06
CA LEU A 80 -1.66 6.57 1.56
C LEU A 80 -1.59 5.51 2.66
N GLU A 81 -2.70 4.86 2.96
CA GLU A 81 -2.77 3.82 4.00
C GLU A 81 -3.52 2.58 3.52
N GLY A 82 -3.17 1.41 4.02
CA GLY A 82 -3.90 0.18 3.71
C GLY A 82 -3.16 -1.07 4.12
N SER A 83 -3.52 -2.21 3.52
CA SER A 83 -2.98 -3.53 3.87
C SER A 83 -2.39 -4.25 2.67
N TRP A 84 -1.45 -5.16 2.93
CA TRP A 84 -0.83 -6.01 1.92
C TRP A 84 -0.77 -7.46 2.37
N ILE A 85 -0.66 -8.36 1.40
CA ILE A 85 -0.43 -9.80 1.58
C ILE A 85 0.62 -10.24 0.55
N GLU A 86 1.70 -10.85 1.03
CA GLU A 86 2.80 -11.37 0.21
C GLU A 86 3.22 -12.74 0.74
N GLU A 87 3.23 -13.76 -0.11
CA GLU A 87 3.70 -15.11 0.23
C GLU A 87 3.14 -15.74 1.54
N GLY A 88 1.98 -15.29 2.02
CA GLY A 88 1.34 -15.76 3.25
C GLY A 88 1.54 -14.81 4.45
N GLU A 89 2.48 -13.88 4.36
CA GLU A 89 2.63 -12.77 5.28
C GLU A 89 1.62 -11.66 4.96
N ARG A 90 1.27 -10.88 5.98
CA ARG A 90 0.34 -9.76 5.86
C ARG A 90 0.75 -8.61 6.75
N GLY A 91 0.49 -7.39 6.30
CA GLY A 91 0.83 -6.20 7.06
C GLY A 91 0.02 -4.98 6.64
N MET A 92 0.42 -3.84 7.21
CA MET A 92 -0.13 -2.53 6.87
C MET A 92 0.93 -1.70 6.17
N TRP A 93 0.52 -0.92 5.18
CA TRP A 93 1.32 0.16 4.63
C TRP A 93 0.77 1.50 5.10
N ARG A 94 1.69 2.39 5.48
CA ARG A 94 1.47 3.83 5.60
C ARG A 94 2.57 4.52 4.83
N ILE A 95 2.22 5.12 3.70
CA ILE A 95 3.16 5.76 2.77
C ILE A 95 2.91 7.26 2.80
N GLU A 96 3.97 8.02 3.09
CA GLU A 96 3.97 9.47 3.00
C GLU A 96 4.50 9.91 1.63
N LEU A 97 3.67 10.60 0.88
CA LEU A 97 4.00 11.19 -0.41
C LEU A 97 4.84 12.45 -0.18
N ALA A 98 6.06 12.46 -0.72
CA ALA A 98 6.97 13.59 -0.64
C ALA A 98 7.73 13.78 -1.96
N GLY A 99 8.21 15.00 -2.20
CA GLY A 99 9.06 15.31 -3.35
C GLY A 99 8.36 15.20 -4.70
N GLU A 100 7.17 15.78 -4.84
CA GLU A 100 6.43 15.82 -6.11
C GLU A 100 7.30 16.38 -7.23
N ILE A 101 7.56 15.56 -8.26
CA ILE A 101 8.19 16.00 -9.51
C ILE A 101 7.07 16.02 -10.54
N SER A 102 6.45 17.18 -10.72
CA SER A 102 5.50 17.41 -11.81
C SER A 102 6.27 17.37 -13.14
N CYS A 103 6.10 16.30 -13.92
CA CYS A 103 6.54 16.28 -15.31
C CYS A 103 5.68 17.26 -16.11
N VAL A 104 6.29 18.35 -16.55
CA VAL A 104 5.70 19.35 -17.47
C VAL A 104 5.77 18.85 -18.90
#